data_AF-A0A3D4NGW1-F1
#
_entry.id   AF-A0A3D4NGW1-F1
#
_cell.length_a   1.000
_cell.length_b   1.000
_cell.length_c   1.000
_cell.angle_alpha   90.00
_cell.angle_beta   90.00
_cell.angle_gamma   90.00
#
_symmetry.space_group_name_H-M   'P 1'
#
loop_
_entity.id
_entity.type
_entity.pdbx_description
1 polymer ?
#
loop_
_entity_poly.entity_id
_entity_poly.type
_entity_poly.pdbx_seq_one_letter_code
_entity_poly.pdbx_strand_id
1 'polypeptide(L)' 'PKLLLLDEPSLGLAPIIIQQIFDIIEQLRKDGVTVFLVEQNAN' A
#
# COMPACT_ATOMS: atom_id res chain seq x y z
N PRO A 1 14.34 -11.91 -3.11
CA PRO A 1 13.53 -10.67 -3.21
C PRO A 1 12.05 -11.00 -3.47
N LYS A 2 11.14 -10.42 -2.67
CA LYS A 2 9.69 -10.55 -2.87
C LYS A 2 9.15 -9.20 -3.38
N LEU A 3 8.23 -9.23 -4.34
CA LEU A 3 7.61 -8.05 -4.94
C LEU A 3 6.09 -8.12 -4.71
N LEU A 4 5.53 -7.04 -4.17
CA LEU A 4 4.10 -6.80 -4.04
C LEU A 4 3.69 -5.71 -5.03
N LEU A 5 2.73 -6.01 -5.90
CA LEU A 5 2.13 -5.05 -6.84
C LEU A 5 0.71 -4.74 -6.35
N LEU A 6 0.39 -3.45 -6.20
CA LEU A 6 -0.93 -2.97 -5.79
C LEU A 6 -1.44 -1.96 -6.82
N ASP A 7 -2.68 -2.14 -7.26
CA ASP A 7 -3.36 -1.26 -8.22
C ASP A 7 -4.66 -0.76 -7.58
N GLU A 8 -4.72 0.55 -7.35
CA GLU A 8 -5.85 1.27 -6.72
C GLU A 8 -6.39 0.63 -5.41
N PRO A 9 -5.53 0.25 -4.44
CA PRO A 9 -5.99 -0.46 -3.23
C PRO A 9 -6.83 0.42 -2.29
N SER A 10 -6.83 1.74 -2.46
CA SER A 10 -7.58 2.68 -1.61
C SER A 10 -9.05 2.89 -2.04
N LEU A 11 -9.45 2.44 -3.23
CA LEU A 11 -10.75 2.77 -3.82
C LEU A 11 -11.93 2.23 -3.00
N GLY A 12 -12.84 3.13 -2.62
CA GLY A 12 -14.06 2.78 -1.89
C GLY A 12 -13.84 2.42 -0.41
N LEU A 13 -12.62 2.59 0.12
CA LEU A 13 -12.31 2.31 1.51
C LEU A 13 -12.52 3.53 2.40
N ALA A 14 -12.88 3.27 3.66
CA ALA A 14 -12.93 4.31 4.69
C ALA A 14 -11.50 4.83 5.01
N PRO A 15 -11.33 6.11 5.40
CA PRO A 15 -10.02 6.70 5.66
C PRO A 15 -9.15 5.92 6.66
N ILE A 16 -9.76 5.31 7.68
CA ILE A 16 -9.04 4.50 8.67
C ILE A 16 -8.42 3.23 8.08
N ILE A 17 -9.07 2.63 7.09
CA ILE A 17 -8.57 1.41 6.43
C ILE A 17 -7.37 1.75 5.55
N ILE A 18 -7.41 2.90 4.87
CA ILE A 18 -6.27 3.39 4.07
C ILE A 18 -5.03 3.54 4.97
N GLN A 19 -5.17 4.13 6.15
CA GLN A 19 -4.06 4.25 7.11
C GLN A 19 -3.51 2.87 7.50
N GLN A 20 -4.37 1.91 7.82
CA GLN A 20 -3.95 0.55 8.17
C GLN A 20 -3.20 -0.15 7.02
N ILE A 21 -3.64 0.05 5.77
CA ILE A 21 -2.94 -0.49 4.59
C ILE A 21 -1.53 0.09 4.50
N PHE A 22 -1.35 1.40 4.70
CA PHE A 22 -0.02 2.02 4.70
C PHE A 22 0.87 1.49 5.82
N ASP A 23 0.34 1.32 7.03
CA ASP A 23 1.09 0.75 8.16
C ASP A 23 1.61 -0.67 7.83
N ILE A 24 0.77 -1.50 7.18
CA ILE A 24 1.15 -2.85 6.73
C ILE A 24 2.22 -2.77 5.64
N ILE A 25 2.08 -1.87 4.66
CA ILE A 25 3.07 -1.68 3.59
C ILE A 25 4.43 -1.25 4.16
N GLU A 26 4.46 -0.39 5.17
CA GLU A 26 5.69 -0.01 5.86
C GLU A 26 6.37 -1.21 6.55
N GLN A 27 5.59 -2.07 7.20
CA GLN A 27 6.12 -3.27 7.82
C GLN A 27 6.71 -4.23 6.78
N LEU A 28 6.00 -4.46 5.66
CA LEU A 28 6.48 -5.30 4.56
C LEU A 28 7.81 -4.78 3.97
N ARG A 29 7.96 -3.45 3.86
CA ARG A 29 9.21 -2.82 3.41
C ARG A 29 10.37 -3.07 4.37
N LYS A 30 10.12 -2.99 5.69
CA LYS A 30 11.11 -3.33 6.73
C LYS A 30 11.53 -4.80 6.65
N ASP A 31 10.63 -5.68 6.24
CA ASP A 31 10.88 -7.11 6.06
C ASP A 31 11.56 -7.45 4.71
N GLY A 32 11.96 -6.44 3.93
CA GLY A 32 12.70 -6.59 2.67
C GLY A 32 11.82 -6.93 1.46
N VAL A 33 10.51 -6.67 1.54
CA VAL A 33 9.59 -6.76 0.41
C VAL A 33 9.63 -5.45 -0.37
N THR A 34 9.88 -5.55 -1.67
CA THR A 34 9.72 -4.41 -2.58
C THR A 34 8.22 -4.23 -2.85
N VAL A 35 7.71 -3.01 -2.70
CA VAL A 35 6.31 -2.67 -2.96
C VAL A 35 6.24 -1.68 -4.12
N PHE A 36 5.45 -2.00 -5.13
CA PHE A 36 5.10 -1.10 -6.22
C PHE A 36 3.60 -0.83 -6.15
N LEU A 37 3.25 0.42 -5.91
CA LEU A 37 1.88 0.87 -5.65
C LEU A 37 1.48 1.89 -6.72
N VAL A 38 0.32 1.68 -7.33
CA VAL A 38 -0.34 2.61 -8.24
C VAL A 38 -1.62 3.13 -7.56
N GLU A 39 -1.73 4.45 -7.43
CA GLU A 39 -2.91 5.13 -6.86
C GLU A 39 -3.42 6.20 -7.84
N GLN A 40 -4.73 6.26 -8.06
CA GLN A 40 -5.41 7.37 -8.74
C GLN A 40 -5.77 8.42 -7.69
N ASN A 41 -4.84 9.34 -7.42
CA ASN A 41 -4.98 10.68 -6.85
C ASN A 41 -3.85 10.96 -5.84
N ALA A 42 -2.74 11.49 -6.36
CA ALA A 42 -1.73 12.20 -5.59
C ALA A 42 -2.00 13.70 -5.71
N ASN A 43 -2.96 14.22 -4.94
CA ASN A 43 -3.15 15.66 -4.73
C ASN A 43 -2.59 16.08 -3.38
#